data_AF-A0A2D3VX97-F1
#
_entry.id   AF-A0A2D3VX97-F1
#
_cell.length_a   1.000
_cell.length_b   1.000
_cell.length_c   1.000
_cell.angle_alpha   90.00
_cell.angle_beta   90.00
_cell.angle_gamma   90.00
#
_symmetry.space_group_name_H-M   'P 1'
#
loop_
_entity.id
_entity.type
_entity.pdbx_description
1 polymer ?
#
loop_
_entity_poly.entity_id
_entity_poly.type
_entity_poly.pdbx_seq_one_letter_code
_entity_poly.pdbx_strand_id
1 'polypeptide(L)'
;SDREAFYEAIHEHQEIIPDNKGANRLFETYKFPVELKDQEVLCGIGIDITQKVALQEEILLYKEILNATKSSVIVLDKQRKILHVNKVFEQVTGFKKFELLNTPISIRNSNKHDEKFYDALWKEVLSNGEWRGKLYAKNKDKTDTLEITNIYATYDSKNSVKNFFILSQGIQREKFVQNSINQSLDPLTNLPNKIAFHQLLDQAIFKAQQHQDIFALVYVNIDDFKLLNNSLGQEGGDEALKEVAKKLSYHIRQNDTLARLQGDEFCIILENITAIKDITIVCERILEEMTKPIKLKNIHEILSVSIGVSIFPNHSNDAKKLLDFAHLAMYKAKREGKNVYTIYKA
;
A
#
# COMPACT_ATOMS: atom_id res chain seq x y z
N SER A 1 -9.88 -62.96 11.37
CA SER A 1 -9.66 -62.55 9.97
C SER A 1 -8.64 -61.42 10.01
N ASP A 2 -7.57 -61.47 9.20
CA ASP A 2 -6.46 -60.49 9.27
C ASP A 2 -6.88 -59.03 9.04
N ARG A 3 -8.14 -58.80 8.66
CA ARG A 3 -8.77 -57.49 8.54
C ARG A 3 -9.04 -56.80 9.87
N GLU A 4 -9.38 -57.50 10.95
CA GLU A 4 -9.70 -56.84 12.23
C GLU A 4 -8.44 -56.35 12.96
N ALA A 5 -7.34 -57.12 12.91
CA ALA A 5 -6.04 -56.70 13.42
C ALA A 5 -5.48 -55.46 12.68
N PHE A 6 -5.83 -55.29 11.40
CA PHE A 6 -5.47 -54.12 10.59
C PHE A 6 -6.12 -52.82 11.09
N TYR A 7 -7.27 -52.90 11.77
CA TYR A 7 -7.99 -51.74 12.30
C TYR A 7 -7.65 -51.42 13.76
N GLU A 8 -7.10 -52.37 14.54
CA GLU A 8 -6.88 -52.17 15.99
C GLU A 8 -5.49 -51.66 16.38
N ALA A 9 -4.47 -51.76 15.52
CA ALA A 9 -3.11 -51.28 15.79
C ALA A 9 -2.77 -50.00 14.98
N ILE A 10 -3.44 -48.90 15.28
CA ILE A 10 -3.26 -47.62 14.57
C ILE A 10 -2.17 -46.78 15.26
N HIS A 11 -0.90 -47.08 14.97
CA HIS A 11 0.16 -46.09 15.12
C HIS A 11 0.59 -45.64 13.74
N GLU A 12 -0.02 -44.55 13.25
CA GLU A 12 0.33 -43.89 12.00
C GLU A 12 1.68 -43.18 12.20
N HIS A 13 2.70 -43.63 11.47
CA HIS A 13 4.04 -43.04 11.51
C HIS A 13 4.50 -42.65 10.10
N GLN A 14 5.17 -41.51 10.00
CA GLN A 14 5.87 -41.12 8.79
C GLN A 14 7.35 -41.49 8.91
N GLU A 15 7.86 -42.22 7.93
CA GLU A 15 9.26 -42.66 7.90
C GLU A 15 9.91 -42.23 6.59
N ILE A 16 11.16 -41.78 6.68
CA ILE A 16 11.97 -41.48 5.51
C ILE A 16 12.85 -42.69 5.22
N ILE A 17 12.63 -43.32 4.07
CA ILE A 17 13.35 -44.53 3.64
C ILE A 17 13.99 -44.23 2.28
N PRO A 18 15.31 -44.41 2.10
CA PRO A 18 15.95 -44.23 0.81
C PRO A 18 15.54 -45.33 -0.18
N ASP A 19 15.27 -44.96 -1.44
CA ASP A 19 15.03 -45.92 -2.51
C ASP A 19 16.32 -46.61 -2.97
N ASN A 20 16.20 -47.58 -3.89
CA ASN A 20 17.33 -48.33 -4.44
C ASN A 20 18.38 -47.47 -5.18
N LYS A 21 18.10 -46.17 -5.39
CA LYS A 21 19.01 -45.18 -5.98
C LYS A 21 19.53 -44.17 -4.96
N GLY A 22 19.22 -44.36 -3.67
CA GLY A 22 19.65 -43.49 -2.57
C GLY A 22 18.81 -42.23 -2.38
N ALA A 23 17.68 -42.08 -3.08
CA ALA A 23 16.81 -40.92 -2.91
C ALA A 23 15.84 -41.15 -1.74
N ASN A 24 15.80 -40.22 -0.80
CA ASN A 24 14.89 -40.27 0.34
C ASN A 24 13.42 -40.22 -0.11
N ARG A 25 12.62 -41.19 0.32
CA ARG A 25 11.18 -41.27 0.12
C ARG A 25 10.47 -41.20 1.45
N LEU A 26 9.35 -40.50 1.49
CA LEU A 26 8.48 -40.43 2.66
C LEU A 26 7.40 -41.50 2.54
N PHE A 27 7.33 -42.39 3.52
CA PHE A 27 6.33 -43.43 3.63
C PHE A 27 5.40 -43.16 4.79
N GLU A 28 4.09 -43.31 4.54
CA GLU A 28 3.08 -43.47 5.59
C GLU A 28 3.08 -44.96 5.96
N THR A 29 3.44 -45.27 7.20
CA THR A 29 3.66 -46.64 7.66
C THR A 29 2.62 -47.06 8.69
N TYR A 30 2.16 -48.30 8.54
CA TYR A 30 1.26 -48.97 9.48
C TYR A 30 1.95 -50.24 9.96
N LYS A 31 2.00 -50.43 11.28
CA LYS A 31 2.73 -51.52 11.92
C LYS A 31 1.82 -52.28 12.87
N PHE A 32 1.81 -53.59 12.77
CA PHE A 32 0.95 -54.46 13.57
C PHE A 32 1.68 -55.77 13.91
N PRO A 33 1.45 -56.33 15.12
CA PRO A 33 2.02 -57.63 15.48
C PRO A 33 1.35 -58.75 14.70
N VAL A 34 2.13 -59.76 14.31
CA VAL A 34 1.70 -60.99 13.65
C VAL A 34 2.43 -62.16 14.30
N GLU A 35 1.75 -63.27 14.53
CA GLU A 35 2.38 -64.48 15.06
C GLU A 35 2.89 -65.36 13.90
N LEU A 36 4.17 -65.71 13.92
CA LEU A 36 4.82 -66.49 12.87
C LEU A 36 5.73 -67.56 13.50
N LYS A 37 5.34 -68.84 13.37
CA LYS A 37 6.05 -70.00 13.97
C LYS A 37 6.30 -69.85 15.48
N ASP A 38 5.25 -69.60 16.26
CA ASP A 38 5.28 -69.44 17.72
C ASP A 38 6.16 -68.27 18.22
N GLN A 39 6.42 -67.28 17.35
CA GLN A 39 7.07 -66.01 17.71
C GLN A 39 6.21 -64.83 17.27
N GLU A 40 6.07 -63.84 18.15
CA GLU A 40 5.43 -62.57 17.83
C GLU A 40 6.41 -61.68 17.06
N VAL A 41 6.06 -61.33 15.82
CA VAL A 41 6.86 -60.48 14.93
C VAL A 41 6.09 -59.24 14.53
N LEU A 42 6.79 -58.12 14.35
CA LEU A 42 6.19 -56.88 13.89
C LEU A 42 6.16 -56.84 12.35
N CYS A 43 4.97 -56.82 11.77
CA CYS A 43 4.78 -56.60 10.35
C CYS A 43 4.52 -55.11 10.08
N GLY A 44 5.04 -54.61 8.97
CA GLY A 44 4.83 -53.23 8.55
C GLY A 44 4.48 -53.13 7.06
N ILE A 45 3.51 -52.27 6.74
CA ILE A 45 3.24 -51.83 5.37
C ILE A 45 3.55 -50.34 5.25
N GLY A 46 4.11 -49.93 4.12
CA GLY A 46 4.42 -48.53 3.82
C GLY A 46 3.78 -48.11 2.51
N ILE A 47 3.11 -46.96 2.51
CA ILE A 47 2.59 -46.31 1.31
C ILE A 47 3.51 -45.13 0.99
N ASP A 48 4.12 -45.13 -0.20
CA ASP A 48 4.93 -43.99 -0.64
C ASP A 48 4.02 -42.76 -0.83
N ILE A 49 4.22 -41.75 0.02
CA ILE A 49 3.51 -40.47 0.00
C ILE A 49 4.42 -39.32 -0.43
N THR A 50 5.65 -39.59 -0.89
CA THR A 50 6.65 -38.57 -1.25
C THR A 50 6.08 -37.55 -2.24
N GLN A 51 5.49 -38.01 -3.35
CA GLN A 51 4.90 -37.13 -4.36
C GLN A 51 3.65 -36.40 -3.85
N LYS A 52 2.84 -37.07 -3.02
CA LYS A 52 1.62 -36.50 -2.44
C LYS A 52 1.96 -35.33 -1.52
N VAL A 53 2.94 -35.50 -0.64
CA VAL A 53 3.39 -34.46 0.29
C VAL A 53 4.10 -33.33 -0.45
N ALA A 54 5.01 -33.63 -1.39
CA ALA A 54 5.68 -32.60 -2.19
C ALA A 54 4.68 -31.72 -2.95
N LEU A 55 3.65 -32.32 -3.56
CA LEU A 55 2.58 -31.56 -4.24
C LEU A 55 1.75 -30.73 -3.27
N GLN A 56 1.48 -31.24 -2.06
CA GLN A 56 0.78 -30.49 -1.02
C GLN A 56 1.58 -29.28 -0.55
N GLU A 57 2.89 -29.43 -0.33
CA GLU A 57 3.79 -28.32 0.01
C GLU A 57 3.84 -27.28 -1.11
N GLU A 58 3.92 -27.71 -2.37
CA GLU A 58 3.90 -26.80 -3.52
C GLU A 58 2.59 -25.97 -3.58
N ILE A 59 1.44 -26.61 -3.33
CA ILE A 59 0.14 -25.93 -3.24
C ILE A 59 0.12 -24.91 -2.09
N LEU A 60 0.69 -25.25 -0.93
CA LEU A 60 0.77 -24.34 0.21
C LEU A 60 1.66 -23.13 -0.10
N LEU A 61 2.82 -23.35 -0.73
CA LEU A 61 3.71 -22.28 -1.16
C LEU A 61 3.02 -21.31 -2.12
N TYR A 62 2.31 -21.81 -3.13
CA TYR A 62 1.55 -20.93 -4.05
C TYR A 62 0.47 -20.13 -3.32
N LYS A 63 -0.21 -20.71 -2.32
CA LYS A 63 -1.18 -19.97 -1.49
C LYS A 63 -0.50 -18.86 -0.69
N GLU A 64 0.69 -19.11 -0.13
CA GLU A 64 1.46 -18.10 0.58
C GLU A 64 1.88 -16.96 -0.34
N ILE A 65 2.41 -17.27 -1.53
CA ILE A 65 2.79 -16.27 -2.54
C ILE A 65 1.58 -15.42 -2.92
N LEU A 66 0.45 -16.03 -3.24
CA LEU A 66 -0.78 -15.32 -3.60
C LEU A 66 -1.32 -14.41 -2.47
N ASN A 67 -1.16 -14.84 -1.21
CA ASN A 67 -1.56 -14.05 -0.04
C ASN A 67 -0.55 -12.96 0.34
N ALA A 68 0.72 -13.13 0.01
CA ALA A 68 1.76 -12.13 0.21
C ALA A 68 1.67 -10.98 -0.82
N THR A 69 1.03 -11.21 -1.97
CA THR A 69 0.76 -10.14 -2.92
C THR A 69 -0.16 -9.08 -2.31
N LYS A 70 0.13 -7.79 -2.54
CA LYS A 70 -0.76 -6.68 -2.15
C LYS A 70 -1.95 -6.49 -3.10
N SER A 71 -2.12 -7.39 -4.06
CA SER A 71 -3.17 -7.33 -5.08
C SER A 71 -4.34 -8.23 -4.70
N SER A 72 -5.54 -7.79 -5.04
CA SER A 72 -6.72 -8.66 -5.03
C SER A 72 -6.60 -9.68 -6.15
N VAL A 73 -6.83 -10.94 -5.82
CA VAL A 73 -6.79 -12.05 -6.78
C VAL A 73 -8.17 -12.68 -6.84
N ILE A 74 -8.69 -12.85 -8.06
CA ILE A 74 -9.96 -13.52 -8.32
C ILE A 74 -9.73 -14.56 -9.42
N VAL A 75 -10.24 -15.77 -9.22
CA VAL A 75 -10.25 -16.83 -10.23
C VAL A 75 -11.69 -17.09 -10.63
N LEU A 76 -11.96 -17.12 -11.93
CA LEU A 76 -13.27 -17.40 -12.49
C LEU A 76 -13.26 -18.68 -13.31
N ASP A 77 -14.41 -19.34 -13.39
CA ASP A 77 -14.66 -20.40 -14.37
C ASP A 77 -14.90 -19.84 -15.78
N LYS A 78 -15.02 -20.74 -16.76
CA LYS A 78 -15.39 -20.41 -18.15
C LYS A 78 -16.75 -19.70 -18.31
N GLN A 79 -17.64 -19.76 -17.32
CA GLN A 79 -18.92 -19.02 -17.28
C GLN A 79 -18.78 -17.66 -16.58
N ARG A 80 -17.57 -17.26 -16.15
CA ARG A 80 -17.27 -16.04 -15.39
C ARG A 80 -17.87 -16.04 -13.98
N LYS A 81 -18.05 -17.21 -13.38
CA LYS A 81 -18.41 -17.36 -11.98
C LYS A 81 -17.17 -17.48 -11.10
N ILE A 82 -17.23 -16.90 -9.91
CA ILE A 82 -16.11 -16.84 -8.98
C ILE A 82 -15.84 -18.23 -8.40
N LEU A 83 -14.66 -18.77 -8.68
CA LEU A 83 -14.13 -20.00 -8.11
C LEU A 83 -13.30 -19.73 -6.85
N HIS A 84 -12.56 -18.62 -6.83
CA HIS A 84 -11.65 -18.29 -5.74
C HIS A 84 -11.43 -16.79 -5.62
N VAL A 85 -11.20 -16.34 -4.39
CA VAL A 85 -10.66 -15.01 -4.05
C VAL A 85 -9.61 -15.16 -2.95
N ASN A 86 -8.56 -14.32 -2.98
CA ASN A 86 -7.57 -14.27 -1.91
C ASN A 86 -8.01 -13.39 -0.73
N LYS A 87 -7.24 -13.41 0.36
CA LYS A 87 -7.55 -12.65 1.58
C LYS A 87 -7.53 -11.12 1.37
N VAL A 88 -6.67 -10.63 0.47
CA VAL A 88 -6.59 -9.21 0.14
C VAL A 88 -7.89 -8.72 -0.51
N PHE A 89 -8.45 -9.49 -1.44
CA PHE A 89 -9.76 -9.19 -2.02
C PHE A 89 -10.83 -9.03 -0.93
N GLU A 90 -10.89 -9.94 0.04
CA GLU A 90 -11.89 -9.86 1.12
C GLU A 90 -11.71 -8.62 2.00
N GLN A 91 -10.45 -8.25 2.28
CA GLN A 91 -10.10 -7.07 3.08
C GLN A 91 -10.46 -5.77 2.37
N VAL A 92 -10.18 -5.67 1.06
CA VAL A 92 -10.35 -4.43 0.30
C VAL A 92 -11.80 -4.22 -0.14
N THR A 93 -12.50 -5.31 -0.50
CA THR A 93 -13.86 -5.22 -1.06
C THR A 93 -14.97 -5.40 -0.03
N GLY A 94 -14.64 -5.93 1.16
CA GLY A 94 -15.58 -6.25 2.22
C GLY A 94 -16.40 -7.53 1.99
N PHE A 95 -16.33 -8.14 0.80
CA PHE A 95 -16.95 -9.42 0.53
C PHE A 95 -16.21 -10.55 1.25
N LYS A 96 -16.96 -11.56 1.69
CA LYS A 96 -16.35 -12.80 2.18
C LYS A 96 -16.38 -13.85 1.10
N LYS A 97 -15.33 -14.67 1.05
CA LYS A 97 -15.16 -15.73 0.05
C LYS A 97 -16.38 -16.63 -0.03
N PHE A 98 -16.92 -17.06 1.11
CA PHE A 98 -18.07 -17.97 1.16
C PHE A 98 -19.35 -17.36 0.55
N GLU A 99 -19.46 -16.03 0.51
CA GLU A 99 -20.61 -15.31 -0.07
C GLU A 99 -20.54 -15.25 -1.60
N LEU A 100 -19.35 -15.47 -2.17
CA LEU A 100 -19.07 -15.24 -3.58
C LEU A 100 -18.88 -16.50 -4.41
N LEU A 101 -18.64 -17.65 -3.78
CA LEU A 101 -18.41 -18.88 -4.53
C LEU A 101 -19.58 -19.17 -5.46
N ASN A 102 -19.26 -19.47 -6.73
CA ASN A 102 -20.22 -19.77 -7.79
C ASN A 102 -21.16 -18.59 -8.15
N THR A 103 -20.84 -17.36 -7.73
CA THR A 103 -21.57 -16.15 -8.14
C THR A 103 -20.95 -15.53 -9.39
N PRO A 104 -21.73 -14.94 -10.31
CA PRO A 104 -21.18 -14.23 -11.46
C PRO A 104 -20.33 -13.03 -11.04
N ILE A 105 -19.19 -12.81 -11.71
CA ILE A 105 -18.32 -11.65 -11.44
C ILE A 105 -19.03 -10.30 -11.66
N SER A 106 -20.14 -10.28 -12.39
CA SER A 106 -20.95 -9.08 -12.62
C SER A 106 -21.52 -8.46 -11.33
N ILE A 107 -21.50 -9.17 -10.19
CA ILE A 107 -21.77 -8.58 -8.87
C ILE A 107 -20.84 -7.40 -8.56
N ARG A 108 -19.64 -7.39 -9.14
CA ARG A 108 -18.64 -6.31 -9.05
C ARG A 108 -18.86 -5.19 -10.06
N ASN A 109 -19.81 -5.30 -10.99
CA ASN A 109 -20.01 -4.26 -12.00
C ASN A 109 -20.49 -2.96 -11.35
N SER A 110 -19.78 -1.88 -11.66
CA SER A 110 -20.15 -0.52 -11.28
C SER A 110 -21.16 0.04 -12.26
N ASN A 111 -22.03 0.91 -11.78
CA ASN A 111 -22.97 1.62 -12.64
C ASN A 111 -22.30 2.81 -13.37
N LYS A 112 -21.01 3.09 -13.10
CA LYS A 112 -20.21 4.09 -13.81
C LYS A 112 -19.79 3.63 -15.22
N HIS A 113 -19.98 2.36 -15.54
CA HIS A 113 -19.75 1.77 -16.86
C HIS A 113 -21.07 1.23 -17.42
N ASP A 114 -21.27 1.38 -18.72
CA ASP A 114 -22.44 0.84 -19.41
C ASP A 114 -22.23 -0.64 -19.81
N GLU A 115 -23.29 -1.29 -20.28
CA GLU A 115 -23.24 -2.70 -20.70
C GLU A 115 -22.25 -2.91 -21.87
N LYS A 116 -22.21 -1.95 -22.80
CA LYS A 116 -21.32 -1.99 -23.97
C LYS A 116 -19.84 -2.02 -23.57
N PHE A 117 -19.46 -1.28 -22.52
CA PHE A 117 -18.11 -1.32 -21.99
C PHE A 117 -17.74 -2.72 -21.50
N TYR A 118 -18.61 -3.37 -20.71
CA TYR A 118 -18.35 -4.71 -20.19
C TYR A 118 -18.30 -5.76 -21.31
N ASP A 119 -19.16 -5.65 -22.32
CA ASP A 119 -19.12 -6.52 -23.50
C ASP A 119 -17.82 -6.35 -24.29
N ALA A 120 -17.38 -5.11 -24.50
CA ALA A 120 -16.12 -4.81 -25.17
C ALA A 120 -14.93 -5.39 -24.40
N LEU A 121 -14.90 -5.19 -23.07
CA LEU A 121 -13.87 -5.75 -22.18
C LEU A 121 -13.79 -7.27 -22.30
N TRP A 122 -14.91 -7.99 -22.21
CA TRP A 122 -14.89 -9.45 -22.30
C TRP A 122 -14.56 -9.94 -23.70
N LYS A 123 -14.97 -9.21 -24.74
CA LYS A 123 -14.58 -9.51 -26.12
C LYS A 123 -13.07 -9.38 -26.30
N GLU A 124 -12.44 -8.37 -25.70
CA GLU A 124 -10.99 -8.18 -25.72
C GLU A 124 -10.27 -9.33 -25.02
N VAL A 125 -10.69 -9.72 -23.80
CA VAL A 125 -10.12 -10.87 -23.09
C VAL A 125 -10.21 -12.16 -23.91
N LEU A 126 -11.34 -12.41 -24.56
CA LEU A 126 -11.55 -13.63 -25.34
C LEU A 126 -10.76 -13.66 -26.66
N SER A 127 -10.52 -12.49 -27.27
CA SER A 127 -9.81 -12.39 -28.55
C SER A 127 -8.29 -12.30 -28.38
N ASN A 128 -7.83 -11.54 -27.40
CA ASN A 128 -6.41 -11.25 -27.18
C ASN A 128 -5.81 -12.07 -26.03
N GLY A 129 -6.62 -12.78 -25.26
CA GLY A 129 -6.20 -13.53 -24.07
C GLY A 129 -5.99 -12.68 -22.82
N GLU A 130 -6.01 -11.36 -22.94
CA GLU A 130 -5.89 -10.45 -21.80
C GLU A 130 -6.65 -9.13 -22.01
N TRP A 131 -6.91 -8.44 -20.90
CA TRP A 131 -7.36 -7.06 -20.84
C TRP A 131 -6.66 -6.34 -19.70
N ARG A 132 -6.28 -5.08 -19.92
CA ARG A 132 -5.62 -4.24 -18.90
C ARG A 132 -6.21 -2.85 -18.91
N GLY A 133 -6.56 -2.32 -17.75
CA GLY A 133 -7.08 -0.97 -17.68
C GLY A 133 -7.53 -0.53 -16.29
N LYS A 134 -8.10 0.68 -16.24
CA LYS A 134 -8.74 1.22 -15.05
C LYS A 134 -10.22 0.88 -15.07
N LEU A 135 -10.72 0.22 -14.04
CA LEU A 135 -12.11 -0.26 -13.94
C LEU A 135 -12.75 0.28 -12.66
N TYR A 136 -14.00 0.76 -12.76
CA TYR A 136 -14.80 1.02 -11.57
C TYR A 136 -15.48 -0.27 -11.17
N ALA A 137 -15.32 -0.68 -9.91
CA ALA A 137 -15.87 -1.93 -9.41
C ALA A 137 -16.52 -1.77 -8.03
N LYS A 138 -17.66 -2.44 -7.83
CA LYS A 138 -18.59 -2.24 -6.72
C LYS A 138 -18.30 -3.14 -5.52
N ASN A 139 -18.10 -2.56 -4.32
CA ASN A 139 -17.83 -3.30 -3.07
C ASN A 139 -19.13 -3.78 -2.43
N LYS A 140 -18.99 -4.57 -1.36
CA LYS A 140 -20.12 -5.11 -0.60
C LYS A 140 -21.03 -4.02 -0.03
N ASP A 141 -20.46 -2.89 0.38
CA ASP A 141 -21.17 -1.71 0.86
C ASP A 141 -21.85 -0.89 -0.25
N LYS A 142 -21.82 -1.39 -1.49
CA LYS A 142 -22.36 -0.75 -2.71
C LYS A 142 -21.63 0.52 -3.15
N THR A 143 -20.53 0.92 -2.51
CA THR A 143 -19.70 2.03 -3.03
C THR A 143 -18.84 1.53 -4.22
N ASP A 144 -18.21 2.40 -5.02
CA ASP A 144 -17.39 2.05 -6.20
C ASP A 144 -15.88 2.33 -5.97
N THR A 145 -14.99 1.45 -6.46
CA THR A 145 -13.51 1.60 -6.39
C THR A 145 -13.02 1.81 -7.79
N LEU A 146 -12.12 2.77 -8.02
CA LEU A 146 -11.28 2.71 -9.20
C LEU A 146 -10.13 1.72 -8.97
N GLU A 147 -10.05 0.70 -9.81
CA GLU A 147 -9.03 -0.35 -9.73
C GLU A 147 -8.18 -0.35 -10.99
N ILE A 148 -6.86 -0.54 -10.83
CA ILE A 148 -6.03 -1.00 -11.94
C ILE A 148 -6.23 -2.52 -12.01
N THR A 149 -6.80 -2.98 -13.11
CA THR A 149 -7.27 -4.35 -13.27
C THR A 149 -6.66 -4.98 -14.51
N ASN A 150 -6.10 -6.17 -14.31
CA ASN A 150 -5.63 -7.05 -15.37
C ASN A 150 -6.44 -8.34 -15.34
N ILE A 151 -6.97 -8.74 -16.49
CA ILE A 151 -7.76 -9.96 -16.68
C ILE A 151 -7.04 -10.82 -17.69
N TYR A 152 -6.82 -12.09 -17.37
CA TYR A 152 -6.16 -13.06 -18.23
C TYR A 152 -7.07 -14.26 -18.47
N ALA A 153 -7.13 -14.73 -19.71
CA ALA A 153 -7.71 -16.03 -20.03
C ALA A 153 -6.62 -17.11 -19.93
N THR A 154 -6.99 -18.24 -19.33
CA THR A 154 -6.15 -19.44 -19.30
C THR A 154 -6.78 -20.51 -20.17
N TYR A 155 -5.95 -21.32 -20.83
CA TYR A 155 -6.40 -22.29 -21.82
C TYR A 155 -6.07 -23.72 -21.39
N ASP A 156 -6.89 -24.67 -21.81
CA ASP A 156 -6.61 -26.10 -21.65
C ASP A 156 -5.67 -26.62 -22.76
N SER A 157 -5.36 -27.93 -22.71
CA SER A 157 -4.52 -28.59 -23.73
C SER A 157 -5.12 -28.60 -25.13
N LYS A 158 -6.40 -28.25 -25.29
CA LYS A 158 -7.12 -28.12 -26.57
C LYS A 158 -7.28 -26.65 -26.98
N ASN A 159 -6.53 -25.74 -26.35
CA ASN A 159 -6.56 -24.30 -26.58
C ASN A 159 -7.94 -23.66 -26.36
N SER A 160 -8.79 -24.29 -25.54
CA SER A 160 -10.10 -23.76 -25.16
C SER A 160 -9.99 -23.04 -23.82
N VAL A 161 -10.72 -21.94 -23.65
CA VAL A 161 -10.71 -21.17 -22.40
C VAL A 161 -11.16 -22.06 -21.24
N LYS A 162 -10.27 -22.22 -20.26
CA LYS A 162 -10.45 -23.01 -19.05
C LYS A 162 -11.01 -22.13 -17.93
N ASN A 163 -10.25 -21.10 -17.56
CA ASN A 163 -10.55 -20.18 -16.45
C ASN A 163 -10.12 -18.76 -16.82
N PHE A 164 -10.59 -17.79 -16.04
CA PHE A 164 -10.04 -16.43 -16.06
C PHE A 164 -9.34 -16.11 -14.74
N PHE A 165 -8.30 -15.30 -14.82
CA PHE A 165 -7.53 -14.82 -13.68
C PHE A 165 -7.58 -13.30 -13.65
N ILE A 166 -8.02 -12.72 -12.54
CA ILE A 166 -8.11 -11.28 -12.36
C ILE A 166 -7.16 -10.87 -11.25
N LEU A 167 -6.27 -9.94 -11.58
CA LEU A 167 -5.48 -9.18 -10.63
C LEU A 167 -6.03 -7.77 -10.60
N SER A 168 -6.41 -7.29 -9.43
CA SER A 168 -6.76 -5.89 -9.27
C SER A 168 -6.08 -5.26 -8.07
N GLN A 169 -5.63 -4.03 -8.26
CA GLN A 169 -5.15 -3.18 -7.19
C GLN A 169 -6.07 -1.98 -7.12
N GLY A 170 -6.72 -1.82 -5.96
CA GLY A 170 -7.43 -0.59 -5.66
C GLY A 170 -6.46 0.58 -5.75
N ILE A 171 -6.75 1.52 -6.64
CA ILE A 171 -6.28 2.89 -6.46
C ILE A 171 -7.17 3.36 -5.32
N GLN A 172 -6.64 3.40 -4.09
CA GLN A 172 -7.42 3.56 -2.87
C GLN A 172 -8.68 4.41 -3.09
N ARG A 173 -9.85 3.78 -2.87
CA ARG A 173 -11.13 4.48 -2.87
C ARG A 173 -10.98 5.79 -2.12
N GLU A 174 -11.35 6.89 -2.77
CA GLU A 174 -12.65 7.52 -2.55
C GLU A 174 -13.19 7.49 -1.10
N LYS A 175 -12.33 7.60 -0.07
CA LYS A 175 -12.63 8.37 1.14
C LYS A 175 -12.60 9.88 0.86
N PHE A 176 -12.35 10.26 -0.39
CA PHE A 176 -12.23 11.62 -0.87
C PHE A 176 -13.45 12.17 -1.64
N VAL A 177 -14.55 11.43 -1.80
CA VAL A 177 -15.67 11.93 -2.64
C VAL A 177 -16.90 12.39 -1.85
N GLN A 178 -16.98 12.12 -0.54
CA GLN A 178 -18.03 12.71 0.31
C GLN A 178 -17.52 13.68 1.39
N ASN A 179 -16.21 13.76 1.65
CA ASN A 179 -15.64 14.70 2.65
C ASN A 179 -14.75 15.81 2.06
N SER A 180 -14.35 15.77 0.79
CA SER A 180 -13.18 16.56 0.32
C SER A 180 -13.45 17.94 -0.25
N ILE A 181 -14.69 18.40 -0.28
CA ILE A 181 -14.91 19.82 -0.57
C ILE A 181 -14.74 20.65 0.72
N ASN A 182 -14.97 20.07 1.90
CA ASN A 182 -14.89 20.78 3.19
C ASN A 182 -13.81 20.26 4.17
N GLN A 183 -13.18 19.10 3.94
CA GLN A 183 -12.19 18.49 4.86
C GLN A 183 -10.82 18.21 4.24
N SER A 184 -10.50 18.77 3.08
CA SER A 184 -9.14 18.68 2.49
C SER A 184 -8.26 19.89 2.84
N LEU A 185 -8.86 20.95 3.37
CA LEU A 185 -8.18 22.16 3.78
C LEU A 185 -8.13 22.25 5.31
N ASP A 186 -7.07 22.82 5.81
CA ASP A 186 -6.97 23.28 7.19
C ASP A 186 -7.88 24.50 7.36
N PRO A 187 -8.85 24.48 8.29
CA PRO A 187 -9.88 25.52 8.41
C PRO A 187 -9.32 26.89 8.80
N LEU A 188 -8.09 26.94 9.34
CA LEU A 188 -7.45 28.18 9.76
C LEU A 188 -6.69 28.86 8.62
N THR A 189 -5.89 28.07 7.88
CA THR A 189 -4.96 28.59 6.86
C THR A 189 -5.47 28.42 5.43
N ASN A 190 -6.53 27.62 5.23
CA ASN A 190 -7.06 27.24 3.93
C ASN A 190 -6.05 26.50 3.03
N LEU A 191 -4.96 25.99 3.62
CA LEU A 191 -3.98 25.14 2.95
C LEU A 191 -4.43 23.67 2.95
N PRO A 192 -3.95 22.83 2.03
CA PRO A 192 -4.05 21.38 2.15
C PRO A 192 -3.70 20.91 3.57
N ASN A 193 -4.57 20.12 4.17
CA ASN A 193 -4.33 19.53 5.48
C ASN A 193 -3.47 18.25 5.36
N LYS A 194 -3.14 17.63 6.50
CA LYS A 194 -2.34 16.41 6.55
C LYS A 194 -2.83 15.29 5.62
N ILE A 195 -4.15 15.09 5.52
CA ILE A 195 -4.72 14.03 4.68
C ILE A 195 -4.49 14.35 3.20
N ALA A 196 -4.80 15.58 2.78
CA ALA A 196 -4.57 16.03 1.40
C ALA A 196 -3.08 16.01 1.03
N PHE A 197 -2.21 16.43 1.94
CA PHE A 197 -0.76 16.43 1.74
C PHE A 197 -0.20 15.02 1.46
N HIS A 198 -0.61 14.01 2.23
CA HIS A 198 -0.14 12.64 2.00
C HIS A 198 -0.49 12.15 0.59
N GLN A 199 -1.67 12.49 0.08
CA GLN A 199 -2.05 12.15 -1.28
C GLN A 199 -1.23 12.88 -2.34
N LEU A 200 -0.97 14.18 -2.13
CA LEU A 200 -0.15 14.97 -3.03
C LEU A 200 1.30 14.46 -3.05
N LEU A 201 1.82 14.00 -1.91
CA LEU A 201 3.13 13.36 -1.84
C LEU A 201 3.18 12.02 -2.57
N ASP A 202 2.16 11.17 -2.39
CA ASP A 202 2.07 9.90 -3.13
C ASP A 202 2.00 10.14 -4.65
N GLN A 203 1.27 11.17 -5.09
CA GLN A 203 1.19 11.59 -6.50
C GLN A 203 2.53 12.10 -7.01
N ALA A 204 3.23 12.95 -6.25
CA ALA A 204 4.55 13.47 -6.60
C ALA A 204 5.58 12.33 -6.76
N ILE A 205 5.58 11.35 -5.85
CA ILE A 205 6.45 10.16 -5.95
C ILE A 205 6.11 9.35 -7.20
N PHE A 206 4.83 9.06 -7.45
CA PHE A 206 4.42 8.29 -8.62
C PHE A 206 4.86 8.98 -9.93
N LYS A 207 4.62 10.30 -10.04
CA LYS A 207 5.02 11.10 -11.20
C LYS A 207 6.54 11.11 -11.38
N ALA A 208 7.29 11.38 -10.31
CA ALA A 208 8.74 11.44 -10.35
C ALA A 208 9.39 10.09 -10.69
N GLN A 209 8.79 8.96 -10.25
CA GLN A 209 9.24 7.63 -10.65
C GLN A 209 9.07 7.36 -12.15
N GLN A 210 7.97 7.84 -12.75
CA GLN A 210 7.71 7.64 -14.18
C GLN A 210 8.66 8.46 -15.07
N HIS A 211 8.99 9.68 -14.64
CA HIS A 211 9.79 10.63 -15.42
C HIS A 211 11.26 10.69 -15.00
N GLN A 212 11.66 9.94 -13.96
CA GLN A 212 12.97 10.03 -13.32
C GLN A 212 13.29 11.44 -12.79
N ASP A 213 12.26 12.16 -12.34
CA ASP A 213 12.40 13.50 -11.80
C ASP A 213 12.89 13.48 -10.35
N ILE A 214 13.46 14.63 -9.94
CA ILE A 214 13.89 14.90 -8.57
C ILE A 214 12.94 15.94 -7.98
N PHE A 215 12.52 15.72 -6.74
CA PHE A 215 11.79 16.70 -5.95
C PHE A 215 12.32 16.74 -4.52
N ALA A 216 12.09 17.85 -3.83
CA ALA A 216 12.46 18.02 -2.44
C ALA A 216 11.23 18.12 -1.55
N LEU A 217 11.28 17.45 -0.40
CA LEU A 217 10.31 17.59 0.67
C LEU A 217 10.90 18.50 1.75
N VAL A 218 10.25 19.64 1.98
CA VAL A 218 10.68 20.66 2.94
C VAL A 218 9.70 20.70 4.10
N TYR A 219 10.16 20.30 5.27
CA TYR A 219 9.43 20.36 6.53
C TYR A 219 9.76 21.67 7.24
N VAL A 220 8.74 22.45 7.61
CA VAL A 220 8.90 23.76 8.24
C VAL A 220 8.16 23.77 9.56
N ASN A 221 8.80 24.23 10.62
CA ASN A 221 8.14 24.40 11.92
C ASN A 221 8.46 25.80 12.49
N ILE A 222 7.44 26.46 13.05
CA ILE A 222 7.59 27.78 13.68
C ILE A 222 8.35 27.65 15.00
N ASP A 223 9.45 28.39 15.12
CA ASP A 223 10.25 28.38 16.33
C ASP A 223 9.51 29.07 17.48
N ASP A 224 9.56 28.46 18.66
CA ASP A 224 8.96 28.98 19.90
C ASP A 224 7.46 29.29 19.83
N PHE A 225 6.71 28.65 18.93
CA PHE A 225 5.27 28.86 18.77
C PHE A 225 4.46 28.68 20.07
N LYS A 226 4.89 27.76 20.95
CA LYS A 226 4.26 27.58 22.26
C LYS A 226 4.42 28.82 23.16
N LEU A 227 5.58 29.49 23.12
CA LEU A 227 5.81 30.72 23.87
C LEU A 227 4.96 31.87 23.32
N LEU A 228 4.83 31.96 22.00
CA LEU A 228 3.94 32.90 21.34
C LEU A 228 2.48 32.71 21.79
N ASN A 229 1.97 31.47 21.77
CA ASN A 229 0.62 31.15 22.24
C ASN A 229 0.41 31.50 23.71
N ASN A 230 1.41 31.26 24.56
CA ASN A 230 1.34 31.61 25.98
C ASN A 230 1.29 33.13 26.19
N SER A 231 1.97 33.90 25.35
CA SER A 231 2.05 35.36 25.47
C SER A 231 0.83 36.08 24.88
N LEU A 232 0.34 35.63 23.72
CA LEU A 232 -0.69 36.33 22.94
C LEU A 232 -2.05 35.62 22.95
N GLY A 233 -2.14 34.47 23.62
CA GLY A 233 -3.31 33.60 23.60
C GLY A 233 -3.48 32.85 22.28
N GLN A 234 -4.50 32.00 22.24
CA GLN A 234 -4.79 31.16 21.08
C GLN A 234 -5.07 31.98 19.81
N GLU A 235 -5.78 33.12 19.94
CA GLU A 235 -6.07 33.99 18.80
C GLU A 235 -4.79 34.59 18.18
N GLY A 236 -3.80 34.98 19.00
CA GLY A 236 -2.52 35.49 18.49
C GLY A 236 -1.71 34.41 17.77
N GLY A 237 -1.76 33.18 18.27
CA GLY A 237 -1.23 32.00 17.59
C GLY A 237 -1.87 31.74 16.24
N ASP A 238 -3.20 31.83 16.19
CA ASP A 238 -3.98 31.60 14.99
C ASP A 238 -3.70 32.67 13.90
N GLU A 239 -3.52 33.93 14.31
CA GLU A 239 -3.06 35.00 13.41
C GLU A 239 -1.64 34.75 12.90
N ALA A 240 -0.71 34.34 13.77
CA ALA A 240 0.65 34.01 13.36
C ALA A 240 0.69 32.87 12.34
N LEU A 241 -0.10 31.82 12.54
CA LEU A 241 -0.22 30.70 11.60
C LEU A 241 -0.73 31.12 10.23
N LYS A 242 -1.70 32.04 10.18
CA LYS A 242 -2.23 32.61 8.93
C LYS A 242 -1.17 33.43 8.19
N GLU A 243 -0.43 34.27 8.89
CA GLU A 243 0.62 35.09 8.27
C GLU A 243 1.80 34.23 7.78
N VAL A 244 2.19 33.19 8.54
CA VAL A 244 3.19 32.20 8.08
C VAL A 244 2.71 31.48 6.83
N ALA A 245 1.47 30.98 6.82
CA ALA A 245 0.90 30.33 5.64
C ALA A 245 0.95 31.25 4.40
N LYS A 246 0.57 32.52 4.56
CA LYS A 246 0.59 33.54 3.51
C LYS A 246 2.00 33.82 2.99
N LYS A 247 2.97 34.03 3.88
CA LYS A 247 4.39 34.24 3.53
C LYS A 247 4.95 33.03 2.78
N LEU A 248 4.72 31.82 3.27
CA LEU A 248 5.16 30.59 2.58
C LEU A 248 4.56 30.48 1.18
N SER A 249 3.26 30.76 1.04
CA SER A 249 2.54 30.67 -0.24
C SER A 249 3.11 31.63 -1.28
N TYR A 250 3.56 32.82 -0.87
CA TYR A 250 4.18 33.81 -1.77
C TYR A 250 5.59 33.40 -2.24
N HIS A 251 6.26 32.52 -1.50
CA HIS A 251 7.63 32.09 -1.77
C HIS A 251 7.74 30.69 -2.39
N ILE A 252 6.63 30.12 -2.85
CA ILE A 252 6.63 28.87 -3.61
C ILE A 252 6.04 29.10 -5.01
N ARG A 253 6.39 28.23 -5.97
CA ARG A 253 5.88 28.31 -7.34
C ARG A 253 4.48 27.71 -7.41
N GLN A 254 3.75 28.01 -8.48
CA GLN A 254 2.42 27.44 -8.72
C GLN A 254 2.41 25.90 -8.80
N ASN A 255 3.51 25.30 -9.24
CA ASN A 255 3.66 23.84 -9.33
C ASN A 255 4.15 23.20 -8.02
N ASP A 256 4.52 24.00 -7.02
CA ASP A 256 4.91 23.49 -5.71
C ASP A 256 3.65 23.32 -4.85
N THR A 257 3.69 22.35 -3.93
CA THR A 257 2.59 22.13 -2.98
C THR A 257 2.98 22.68 -1.62
N LEU A 258 2.15 23.50 -0.99
CA LEU A 258 2.26 23.88 0.43
C LEU A 258 1.09 23.28 1.21
N ALA A 259 1.36 22.73 2.39
CA ALA A 259 0.37 22.16 3.29
C ALA A 259 0.66 22.51 4.75
N ARG A 260 -0.40 22.49 5.57
CA ARG A 260 -0.28 22.53 7.03
C ARG A 260 -0.67 21.17 7.59
N LEU A 261 0.24 20.53 8.30
CA LEU A 261 0.01 19.17 8.80
C LEU A 261 -0.75 19.19 10.12
N GLN A 262 -0.19 19.87 11.12
CA GLN A 262 -0.74 19.96 12.47
C GLN A 262 -0.04 21.10 13.22
N GLY A 263 -0.75 21.81 14.10
CA GLY A 263 -0.11 22.81 14.97
C GLY A 263 0.66 23.87 14.18
N ASP A 264 1.96 23.98 14.44
CA ASP A 264 2.93 24.88 13.80
C ASP A 264 3.73 24.22 12.67
N GLU A 265 3.31 23.04 12.21
CA GLU A 265 4.01 22.24 11.21
C GLU A 265 3.45 22.44 9.81
N PHE A 266 4.32 22.85 8.89
CA PHE A 266 4.05 23.00 7.47
C PHE A 266 4.95 22.08 6.66
N CYS A 267 4.49 21.71 5.48
CA CYS A 267 5.29 20.94 4.52
C CYS A 267 5.15 21.51 3.12
N ILE A 268 6.25 21.47 2.38
CA ILE A 268 6.32 21.91 0.99
C ILE A 268 6.90 20.78 0.13
N ILE A 269 6.27 20.52 -1.01
CA ILE A 269 6.81 19.68 -2.07
C ILE A 269 7.32 20.62 -3.16
N LEU A 270 8.64 20.69 -3.32
CA LEU A 270 9.28 21.45 -4.39
C LEU A 270 9.51 20.52 -5.58
N GLU A 271 8.74 20.69 -6.64
CA GLU A 271 8.81 19.86 -7.84
C GLU A 271 9.80 20.43 -8.88
N ASN A 272 10.25 19.57 -9.80
CA ASN A 272 11.17 19.93 -10.90
C ASN A 272 12.50 20.53 -10.39
N ILE A 273 13.10 19.90 -9.38
CA ILE A 273 14.41 20.29 -8.87
C ILE A 273 15.49 19.75 -9.81
N THR A 274 16.41 20.62 -10.23
CA THR A 274 17.53 20.22 -11.10
C THR A 274 18.84 20.16 -10.34
N ALA A 275 18.97 20.95 -9.26
CA ALA A 275 20.16 20.97 -8.41
C ALA A 275 19.79 21.27 -6.96
N ILE A 276 20.65 20.84 -6.03
CA ILE A 276 20.52 21.15 -4.59
C ILE A 276 20.42 22.67 -4.35
N LYS A 277 21.08 23.47 -5.21
CA LYS A 277 21.03 24.93 -5.17
C LYS A 277 19.60 25.49 -5.29
N ASP A 278 18.73 24.83 -6.06
CA ASP A 278 17.32 25.24 -6.20
C ASP A 278 16.59 25.19 -4.87
N ILE A 279 16.88 24.14 -4.07
CA ILE A 279 16.33 23.94 -2.73
C ILE A 279 16.87 25.00 -1.77
N THR A 280 18.20 25.23 -1.79
CA THR A 280 18.86 26.22 -0.95
C THR A 280 18.25 27.60 -1.13
N ILE A 281 18.08 28.05 -2.37
CA ILE A 281 17.50 29.37 -2.69
C ILE A 281 16.11 29.53 -2.07
N VAL A 282 15.27 28.49 -2.16
CA VAL A 282 13.92 28.54 -1.58
C VAL A 282 13.96 28.57 -0.05
N CYS A 283 14.81 27.74 0.56
CA CYS A 283 14.94 27.68 2.02
C CYS A 283 15.47 28.99 2.60
N GLU A 284 16.56 29.55 2.04
CA GLU A 284 17.14 30.82 2.48
C GLU A 284 16.13 31.96 2.35
N ARG A 285 15.40 32.03 1.23
CA ARG A 285 14.36 33.03 1.03
C ARG A 285 13.22 32.91 2.06
N ILE A 286 12.81 31.69 2.41
CA ILE A 286 11.79 31.48 3.45
C ILE A 286 12.33 31.96 4.81
N LEU A 287 13.55 31.59 5.18
CA LEU A 287 14.17 32.01 6.44
C LEU A 287 14.24 33.54 6.55
N GLU A 288 14.74 34.21 5.51
CA GLU A 288 14.81 35.67 5.46
C GLU A 288 13.42 36.32 5.60
N GLU A 289 12.40 35.81 4.89
CA GLU A 289 11.06 36.36 4.95
C GLU A 289 10.40 36.19 6.34
N MET A 290 10.65 35.07 7.00
CA MET A 290 10.03 34.77 8.31
C MET A 290 10.53 35.72 9.41
N THR A 291 11.78 36.17 9.30
CA THR A 291 12.36 37.14 10.25
C THR A 291 11.90 38.58 10.06
N LYS A 292 11.09 38.88 9.04
CA LYS A 292 10.49 40.20 8.88
C LYS A 292 9.32 40.37 9.86
N PRO A 293 9.19 41.54 10.54
CA PRO A 293 8.12 41.78 11.50
C PRO A 293 6.73 41.50 10.90
N ILE A 294 5.93 40.72 11.61
CA ILE A 294 4.51 40.52 11.32
C ILE A 294 3.67 41.34 12.26
N LYS A 295 2.60 41.93 11.73
CA LYS A 295 1.63 42.67 12.53
C LYS A 295 0.60 41.68 13.06
N LEU A 296 0.63 41.43 14.37
CA LEU A 296 -0.37 40.65 15.09
C LEU A 296 -1.20 41.62 15.93
N LYS A 297 -2.47 41.81 15.59
CA LYS A 297 -3.33 42.87 16.16
C LYS A 297 -2.65 44.26 16.18
N ASN A 298 -2.20 44.70 17.36
CA ASN A 298 -1.61 46.01 17.63
C ASN A 298 -0.09 45.95 17.91
N ILE A 299 0.53 44.78 17.83
CA ILE A 299 1.97 44.59 18.09
C ILE A 299 2.70 44.10 16.84
N HIS A 300 4.02 44.29 16.83
CA HIS A 300 4.90 43.71 15.83
C HIS A 300 5.69 42.58 16.50
N GLU A 301 5.56 41.38 15.95
CA GLU A 301 6.31 40.21 16.40
C GLU A 301 7.25 39.73 15.30
N ILE A 302 8.38 39.18 15.70
CA ILE A 302 9.33 38.55 14.79
C ILE A 302 9.25 37.05 15.02
N LEU A 303 8.94 36.31 13.97
CA LEU A 303 8.97 34.86 14.00
C LEU A 303 10.26 34.35 13.38
N SER A 304 10.58 33.10 13.67
CA SER A 304 11.57 32.34 12.92
C SER A 304 11.05 30.94 12.68
N VAL A 305 11.65 30.23 11.74
CA VAL A 305 11.28 28.86 11.41
C VAL A 305 12.52 27.99 11.33
N SER A 306 12.37 26.73 11.74
CA SER A 306 13.36 25.69 11.52
C SER A 306 12.91 24.81 10.36
N ILE A 307 13.82 24.55 9.43
CA ILE A 307 13.53 23.85 8.18
C ILE A 307 14.34 22.56 8.08
N GLY A 308 13.70 21.49 7.65
CA GLY A 308 14.32 20.21 7.36
C GLY A 308 13.99 19.74 5.96
N VAL A 309 14.97 19.21 5.24
CA VAL A 309 14.79 18.81 3.83
C VAL A 309 15.13 17.34 3.63
N SER A 310 14.28 16.61 2.93
CA SER A 310 14.65 15.33 2.29
C SER A 310 14.47 15.41 0.76
N ILE A 311 15.21 14.58 0.02
CA ILE A 311 15.28 14.65 -1.44
C ILE A 311 14.90 13.28 -2.00
N PHE A 312 13.93 13.26 -2.91
CA PHE A 312 13.58 12.09 -3.70
C PHE A 312 14.37 12.09 -5.02
N PRO A 313 14.89 10.96 -5.50
CA PRO A 313 14.89 9.64 -4.86
C PRO A 313 16.08 9.41 -3.90
N ASN A 314 16.99 10.38 -3.78
CA ASN A 314 18.29 10.24 -3.11
C ASN A 314 18.21 9.71 -1.67
N HIS A 315 17.24 10.17 -0.88
CA HIS A 315 17.08 9.74 0.51
C HIS A 315 16.11 8.56 0.64
N SER A 316 15.00 8.55 -0.10
CA SER A 316 14.08 7.41 -0.10
C SER A 316 13.09 7.44 -1.26
N ASN A 317 12.57 6.27 -1.61
CA ASN A 317 11.44 6.09 -2.53
C ASN A 317 10.09 5.89 -1.80
N ASP A 318 10.10 5.94 -0.47
CA ASP A 318 8.93 5.73 0.38
C ASP A 318 8.48 7.06 1.00
N ALA A 319 7.20 7.39 0.85
CA ALA A 319 6.61 8.65 1.31
C ALA A 319 6.81 8.88 2.81
N LYS A 320 6.61 7.82 3.61
CA LYS A 320 6.74 7.89 5.07
C LYS A 320 8.19 8.16 5.45
N LYS A 321 9.15 7.44 4.87
CA LYS A 321 10.58 7.66 5.12
C LYS A 321 11.04 9.06 4.71
N LEU A 322 10.60 9.58 3.56
CA LEU A 322 10.92 10.95 3.15
C LEU A 322 10.45 11.98 4.17
N LEU A 323 9.22 11.83 4.66
CA LEU A 323 8.65 12.71 5.68
C LEU A 323 9.42 12.60 7.01
N ASP A 324 9.71 11.38 7.44
CA ASP A 324 10.50 11.12 8.66
C ASP A 324 11.90 11.75 8.57
N PHE A 325 12.58 11.64 7.41
CA PHE A 325 13.90 12.24 7.18
C PHE A 325 13.87 13.77 7.17
N ALA A 326 12.86 14.38 6.51
CA ALA A 326 12.70 15.83 6.52
C ALA A 326 12.41 16.33 7.95
N HIS A 327 11.56 15.63 8.70
CA HIS A 327 11.27 15.94 10.10
C HIS A 327 12.51 15.81 11.00
N LEU A 328 13.31 14.75 10.85
CA LEU A 328 14.58 14.58 11.58
C LEU A 328 15.57 15.71 11.28
N ALA A 329 15.66 16.13 10.01
CA ALA A 329 16.50 17.25 9.63
C ALA A 329 16.01 18.58 10.22
N MET A 330 14.69 18.81 10.27
CA MET A 330 14.10 20.00 10.90
C MET A 330 14.36 20.00 12.41
N TYR A 331 14.21 18.85 13.06
CA TYR A 331 14.50 18.71 14.48
C TYR A 331 15.98 19.02 14.78
N LYS A 332 16.89 18.62 13.88
CA LYS A 332 18.30 18.98 13.96
C LYS A 332 18.50 20.49 13.81
N ALA A 333 17.86 21.14 12.83
CA ALA A 333 17.89 22.60 12.65
C ALA A 333 17.44 23.35 13.92
N LYS A 334 16.37 22.90 14.59
CA LYS A 334 15.93 23.45 15.87
C LYS A 334 17.01 23.40 16.96
N ARG A 335 17.79 22.32 17.00
CA ARG A 335 18.87 22.14 17.98
C ARG A 335 20.13 22.92 17.64
N GLU A 336 20.33 23.25 16.37
CA GLU A 336 21.53 23.95 15.86
C GLU A 336 21.45 25.47 15.96
N GLY A 337 20.33 26.01 16.47
CA GLY A 337 20.21 27.45 16.75
C GLY A 337 18.93 28.10 16.27
N LYS A 338 18.00 27.34 15.66
CA LYS A 338 16.74 27.84 15.07
C LYS A 338 17.01 28.79 13.90
N ASN A 339 15.96 29.22 13.20
CA ASN A 339 16.08 30.08 12.01
C ASN A 339 17.11 29.58 10.98
N VAL A 340 17.14 28.28 10.75
CA VAL A 340 18.11 27.61 9.87
C VAL A 340 17.45 26.46 9.14
N TYR A 341 18.03 26.06 8.00
CA TYR A 341 17.62 24.87 7.29
C TYR A 341 18.70 23.80 7.34
N THR A 342 18.28 22.54 7.44
CA THR A 342 19.18 21.39 7.38
C THR A 342 18.67 20.40 6.34
N ILE A 343 19.53 20.02 5.41
CA ILE A 343 19.27 18.89 4.50
C ILE A 343 19.64 17.60 5.23
N TYR A 344 18.74 16.62 5.21
CA TYR A 344 18.97 15.31 5.77
C TYR A 344 20.26 14.71 5.20
N LYS A 345 21.08 14.12 6.08
CA LYS A 345 22.28 13.37 5.72
C LYS A 345 22.09 11.97 6.27
N ALA A 346 22.23 10.97 5.41
CA ALA A 346 22.10 9.56 5.75
C ALA A 346 23.22 9.08 6.68
#